data_AF-A0A143PDA4-F1
#
_entry.id   AF-A0A143PDA4-F1
#
_cell.length_a   1.000
_cell.length_b   1.000
_cell.length_c   1.000
_cell.angle_alpha   90.00
_cell.angle_beta   90.00
_cell.angle_gamma   90.00
#
_symmetry.space_group_name_H-M   'P 1'
#
loop_
_entity.id
_entity.type
_entity.pdbx_description
1 polymer ?
#
loop_
_entity_poly.entity_id
_entity_poly.type
_entity_poly.pdbx_seq_one_letter_code
_entity_poly.pdbx_strand_id
1 'polypeptide(L)'
;MTHTKQTHLEALKAAFPQTIPIFAGFTFIGMAYGIYMHSLGFPPIYAMLMSLLIFAGSMEFVAGSLLLAPFSPFSAFILTLMLNSRHLFYGISMLDKFKGTGAKKPYLIFGMCDETFVINNLANIPKNIDRGLFMFYVTVLNQFYWFFGTTIGSLFGVMIKFDTKGLDFVMVALFVVIFLESWLKEKNHISSLIGLIIPIICLVLLGPNHFILPSMVLIVILLSLLRGYFARKGVA
;
A
#
# COMPACT_ATOMS: atom_id res chain seq x y z
N MET A 1 -27.39 -22.80 -14.56
CA MET A 1 -26.71 -21.52 -14.89
C MET A 1 -27.32 -20.29 -14.19
N THR A 2 -28.57 -20.34 -13.72
CA THR A 2 -29.25 -19.24 -12.98
C THR A 2 -28.81 -19.10 -11.53
N HIS A 3 -28.58 -20.21 -10.81
CA HIS A 3 -28.14 -20.19 -9.40
C HIS A 3 -26.77 -19.52 -9.16
N THR A 4 -25.83 -19.64 -10.11
CA THR A 4 -24.48 -19.07 -9.99
C THR A 4 -24.50 -17.54 -10.20
N LYS A 5 -25.30 -17.02 -11.14
CA LYS A 5 -25.39 -15.56 -11.36
C LYS A 5 -26.01 -14.83 -10.18
N GLN A 6 -26.98 -15.45 -9.50
CA GLN A 6 -27.61 -14.89 -8.30
C GLN A 6 -26.61 -14.74 -7.15
N THR A 7 -25.75 -15.74 -6.94
CA THR A 7 -24.71 -15.72 -5.89
C THR A 7 -23.63 -14.66 -6.13
N HIS A 8 -23.25 -14.41 -7.39
CA HIS A 8 -22.28 -13.36 -7.73
C HIS A 8 -22.81 -11.94 -7.47
N LEU A 9 -24.07 -11.68 -7.87
CA LEU A 9 -24.69 -10.37 -7.68
C LEU A 9 -24.94 -10.07 -6.19
N GLU A 10 -25.33 -11.08 -5.41
CA GLU A 10 -25.52 -10.96 -3.97
C GLU A 10 -24.19 -10.69 -3.24
N ALA A 11 -23.11 -11.39 -3.62
CA ALA A 11 -21.79 -11.14 -3.09
C ALA A 11 -21.29 -9.71 -3.39
N LEU A 12 -21.50 -9.23 -4.62
CA LEU A 12 -21.14 -7.86 -5.02
C LEU A 12 -21.95 -6.81 -4.24
N LYS A 13 -23.27 -7.01 -4.12
CA LYS A 13 -24.14 -6.10 -3.35
C LYS A 13 -23.80 -6.07 -1.86
N ALA A 14 -23.29 -7.16 -1.31
CA ALA A 14 -22.82 -7.20 0.07
C ALA A 14 -21.45 -6.53 0.25
N ALA A 15 -20.54 -6.67 -0.74
CA ALA A 15 -19.20 -6.10 -0.70
C ALA A 15 -19.20 -4.58 -0.94
N PHE A 16 -19.96 -4.11 -1.92
CA PHE A 16 -19.91 -2.71 -2.39
C PHE A 16 -20.14 -1.66 -1.29
N PRO A 17 -21.13 -1.78 -0.38
CA PRO A 17 -21.34 -0.79 0.69
C PRO A 17 -20.14 -0.67 1.64
N GLN A 18 -19.39 -1.75 1.85
CA GLN A 18 -18.22 -1.74 2.73
C GLN A 18 -17.02 -1.04 2.09
N THR A 19 -16.97 -0.98 0.76
CA THR A 19 -15.86 -0.38 0.00
C THR A 19 -16.08 1.08 -0.40
N ILE A 20 -17.26 1.66 -0.11
CA ILE A 20 -17.57 3.07 -0.42
C ILE A 20 -16.57 4.06 0.21
N PRO A 21 -16.18 3.95 1.50
CA PRO A 21 -15.19 4.86 2.06
C PRO A 21 -13.82 4.72 1.40
N ILE A 22 -13.45 3.50 1.01
CA ILE A 22 -12.19 3.18 0.34
C ILE A 22 -12.15 3.80 -1.05
N PHE A 23 -13.27 3.78 -1.77
CA PHE A 23 -13.39 4.37 -3.10
C PHE A 23 -12.90 5.82 -3.12
N ALA A 24 -13.34 6.66 -2.17
CA ALA A 24 -12.90 8.04 -2.09
C ALA A 24 -11.38 8.13 -1.87
N GLY A 25 -10.85 7.43 -0.87
CA GLY A 25 -9.41 7.44 -0.56
C GLY A 25 -8.55 6.95 -1.73
N PHE A 26 -8.89 5.81 -2.33
CA PHE A 26 -8.14 5.20 -3.43
C PHE A 26 -8.19 6.05 -4.69
N THR A 27 -9.33 6.68 -4.97
CA THR A 27 -9.43 7.59 -6.12
C THR A 27 -8.52 8.80 -5.93
N PHE A 28 -8.54 9.45 -4.75
CA PHE A 28 -7.69 10.62 -4.50
C PHE A 28 -6.20 10.28 -4.50
N ILE A 29 -5.80 9.21 -3.80
CA ILE A 29 -4.39 8.79 -3.73
C ILE A 29 -3.92 8.30 -5.10
N GLY A 30 -4.75 7.53 -5.82
CA GLY A 30 -4.46 7.10 -7.18
C GLY A 30 -4.30 8.28 -8.14
N MET A 31 -5.16 9.29 -8.05
CA MET A 31 -5.02 10.52 -8.84
C MET A 31 -3.68 11.22 -8.56
N ALA A 32 -3.29 11.35 -7.29
CA ALA A 32 -1.99 11.90 -6.91
C ALA A 32 -0.83 11.08 -7.49
N TYR A 33 -0.91 9.75 -7.46
CA TYR A 33 0.08 8.86 -8.05
C TYR A 33 0.20 9.05 -9.57
N GLY A 34 -0.93 9.11 -10.28
CA GLY A 34 -0.94 9.33 -11.73
C GLY A 34 -0.30 10.66 -12.14
N ILE A 35 -0.61 11.74 -11.41
CA ILE A 35 0.00 13.07 -11.63
C ILE A 35 1.50 13.04 -11.31
N TYR A 36 1.89 12.37 -10.22
CA TYR A 36 3.28 12.22 -9.82
C TYR A 36 4.12 11.47 -10.86
N MET A 37 3.62 10.36 -11.41
CA MET A 37 4.31 9.64 -12.48
C MET A 37 4.51 10.53 -13.72
N HIS A 38 3.52 11.38 -14.02
CA HIS A 38 3.67 12.35 -15.11
C HIS A 38 4.74 13.41 -14.81
N SER A 39 4.83 13.93 -13.59
CA SER A 39 5.87 14.91 -13.24
C SER A 39 7.29 14.35 -13.28
N LEU A 40 7.43 13.04 -13.08
CA LEU A 40 8.69 12.33 -13.29
C LEU A 40 9.04 12.13 -14.77
N GLY A 41 8.17 12.55 -15.70
CA GLY A 41 8.35 12.42 -17.13
C GLY A 41 7.87 11.09 -17.72
N PHE A 42 7.20 10.24 -16.94
CA PHE A 42 6.68 8.98 -17.47
C PHE A 42 5.39 9.19 -18.28
N PRO A 43 5.23 8.46 -19.40
CA PRO A 43 3.96 8.41 -20.11
C PRO A 43 2.84 7.80 -19.24
N PRO A 44 1.55 8.19 -19.44
CA PRO A 44 0.42 7.70 -18.63
C PRO A 44 0.31 6.18 -18.54
N ILE A 45 0.72 5.47 -19.60
CA ILE A 45 0.69 4.01 -19.65
C ILE A 45 1.50 3.35 -18.53
N TYR A 46 2.59 3.97 -18.07
CA TYR A 46 3.41 3.43 -16.97
C TYR A 46 2.62 3.39 -15.67
N ALA A 47 1.97 4.49 -15.29
CA ALA A 47 1.16 4.56 -14.08
C ALA A 47 -0.02 3.57 -14.14
N MET A 48 -0.67 3.48 -15.31
CA MET A 48 -1.79 2.54 -15.55
C MET A 48 -1.35 1.07 -15.45
N LEU A 49 -0.21 0.70 -16.05
CA LEU A 49 0.30 -0.68 -15.98
C LEU A 49 0.80 -1.01 -14.58
N MET A 50 1.49 -0.09 -13.92
CA MET A 50 1.97 -0.29 -12.54
C MET A 50 0.81 -0.50 -11.59
N SER A 51 -0.27 0.30 -11.68
CA SER A 51 -1.47 0.11 -10.83
C SER A 51 -2.25 -1.19 -11.08
N LEU A 52 -2.08 -1.83 -12.24
CA LEU A 52 -2.64 -3.16 -12.51
C LEU A 52 -1.73 -4.30 -12.04
N LEU A 53 -0.41 -4.14 -12.18
CA LEU A 53 0.58 -5.19 -11.95
C LEU A 53 1.18 -5.17 -10.54
N ILE A 54 1.16 -4.02 -9.87
CA ILE A 54 1.75 -3.79 -8.56
C ILE A 54 0.62 -3.25 -7.68
N PHE A 55 0.21 -4.05 -6.70
CA PHE A 55 -0.80 -3.62 -5.74
C PHE A 55 -0.15 -3.34 -4.39
N ALA A 56 0.63 -2.26 -4.33
CA ALA A 56 1.45 -1.92 -3.17
C ALA A 56 1.46 -0.43 -2.81
N GLY A 57 0.68 0.42 -3.49
CA GLY A 57 0.39 1.81 -3.11
C GLY A 57 1.65 2.64 -2.89
N SER A 58 2.14 2.69 -1.65
CA SER A 58 3.38 3.38 -1.26
C SER A 58 4.59 2.94 -2.10
N MET A 59 4.73 1.65 -2.42
CA MET A 59 5.84 1.20 -3.25
C MET A 59 5.75 1.65 -4.71
N GLU A 60 4.56 1.94 -5.23
CA GLU A 60 4.42 2.44 -6.60
C GLU A 60 4.98 3.86 -6.71
N PHE A 61 4.72 4.71 -5.71
CA PHE A 61 5.35 6.03 -5.61
C PHE A 61 6.88 5.96 -5.50
N VAL A 62 7.40 5.05 -4.68
CA VAL A 62 8.84 4.83 -4.52
C VAL A 62 9.46 4.25 -5.80
N ALA A 63 8.76 3.34 -6.48
CA ALA A 63 9.23 2.75 -7.73
C ALA A 63 9.42 3.83 -8.81
N GLY A 64 8.56 4.84 -8.88
CA GLY A 64 8.73 5.97 -9.80
C GLY A 64 10.09 6.65 -9.67
N SER A 65 10.54 6.93 -8.45
CA SER A 65 11.86 7.56 -8.23
C SER A 65 13.03 6.59 -8.38
N LEU A 66 12.84 5.32 -8.00
CA LEU A 66 13.85 4.27 -8.23
C LEU A 66 14.13 4.04 -9.71
N LEU A 67 13.13 4.21 -10.59
CA LEU A 67 13.30 4.08 -12.04
C LEU A 67 14.15 5.22 -12.63
N LEU A 68 14.25 6.36 -11.96
CA LEU A 68 15.11 7.49 -12.35
C LEU A 68 16.49 7.44 -11.67
N ALA A 69 16.62 6.70 -10.58
CA ALA A 69 17.85 6.58 -9.82
C ALA A 69 18.89 5.69 -10.55
N PRO A 70 20.18 5.76 -10.18
CA PRO A 70 21.20 4.84 -10.67
C PRO A 70 20.78 3.37 -10.45
N PHE A 71 21.06 2.53 -11.44
CA PHE A 71 20.66 1.12 -11.42
C PHE A 71 21.24 0.38 -10.20
N SER A 72 20.38 0.12 -9.21
CA SER A 72 20.71 -0.65 -8.02
C SER A 72 19.57 -1.63 -7.68
N PRO A 73 19.48 -2.76 -8.40
CA PRO A 73 18.37 -3.72 -8.23
C PRO A 73 18.38 -4.36 -6.84
N PHE A 74 19.56 -4.56 -6.24
CA PHE A 74 19.67 -5.12 -4.90
C PHE A 74 19.11 -4.15 -3.84
N SER A 75 19.45 -2.86 -3.91
CA SER A 75 18.88 -1.86 -2.99
C SER A 75 17.38 -1.72 -3.17
N ALA A 76 16.89 -1.72 -4.41
CA ALA A 76 15.47 -1.67 -4.72
C ALA A 76 14.72 -2.88 -4.14
N PHE A 77 15.28 -4.08 -4.26
CA PHE A 77 14.71 -5.30 -3.69
C PHE A 77 14.59 -5.22 -2.16
N ILE A 78 15.68 -4.83 -1.47
CA ILE A 78 15.65 -4.70 -0.01
C ILE A 78 14.65 -3.63 0.43
N LEU A 79 14.65 -2.46 -0.20
CA LEU A 79 13.69 -1.38 0.09
C LEU A 79 12.24 -1.85 -0.08
N THR A 80 11.97 -2.57 -1.18
CA THR A 80 10.64 -3.15 -1.47
C THR A 80 10.19 -4.13 -0.39
N LEU A 81 11.07 -5.05 0.03
CA LEU A 81 10.78 -6.00 1.10
C LEU A 81 10.49 -5.30 2.42
N MET A 82 11.26 -4.26 2.74
CA MET A 82 11.13 -3.56 4.01
C MET A 82 9.85 -2.74 4.10
N LEU A 83 9.51 -1.98 3.04
CA LEU A 83 8.28 -1.20 3.00
C LEU A 83 7.02 -2.07 2.96
N ASN A 84 7.08 -3.25 2.35
CA ASN A 84 5.96 -4.20 2.33
C ASN A 84 5.99 -5.24 3.44
N SER A 85 6.91 -5.15 4.40
CA SER A 85 7.02 -6.15 5.48
C SER A 85 5.70 -6.33 6.25
N ARG A 86 4.83 -5.30 6.31
CA ARG A 86 3.48 -5.38 6.87
C ARG A 86 2.60 -6.47 6.22
N HIS A 87 2.77 -6.72 4.93
CA HIS A 87 2.02 -7.74 4.19
C HIS A 87 2.32 -9.17 4.68
N LEU A 88 3.48 -9.42 5.29
CA LEU A 88 3.78 -10.71 5.94
C LEU A 88 2.79 -11.00 7.08
N PHE A 89 2.47 -9.99 7.89
CA PHE A 89 1.51 -10.14 8.99
C PHE A 89 0.09 -10.38 8.48
N TYR A 90 -0.31 -9.71 7.39
CA TYR A 90 -1.60 -9.96 6.74
C TYR A 90 -1.67 -11.40 6.22
N GLY A 91 -0.59 -11.86 5.57
CA GLY A 91 -0.45 -13.24 5.12
C GLY A 91 -0.67 -14.23 6.25
N ILE A 92 0.02 -14.06 7.38
CA ILE A 92 -0.12 -14.94 8.55
C ILE A 92 -1.54 -14.91 9.12
N SER A 93 -2.12 -13.72 9.30
CA SER A 93 -3.47 -13.57 9.86
C SER A 93 -4.58 -14.10 8.94
N MET A 94 -4.35 -14.12 7.62
CA MET A 94 -5.34 -14.57 6.63
C MET A 94 -5.14 -16.02 6.19
N LEU A 95 -4.10 -16.72 6.67
CA LEU A 95 -3.80 -18.12 6.32
C LEU A 95 -5.03 -19.01 6.47
N ASP A 96 -5.70 -18.98 7.62
CA ASP A 96 -6.88 -19.79 7.88
C ASP A 96 -8.13 -19.26 7.18
N LYS A 97 -8.24 -17.94 7.02
CA LYS A 97 -9.39 -17.29 6.36
C LYS A 97 -9.42 -17.55 4.85
N PHE A 98 -8.26 -17.78 4.24
CA PHE A 98 -8.11 -18.10 2.82
C PHE A 98 -8.10 -19.61 2.54
N LYS A 99 -8.20 -20.48 3.56
CA LYS A 99 -8.42 -21.91 3.34
C LYS A 99 -9.79 -22.12 2.69
N GLY A 100 -9.82 -22.88 1.60
CA GLY A 100 -11.07 -23.23 0.88
C GLY A 100 -11.51 -22.22 -0.20
N THR A 101 -10.76 -21.16 -0.49
CA THR A 101 -11.13 -20.17 -1.53
C THR A 101 -10.82 -20.62 -2.98
N GLY A 102 -10.18 -21.79 -3.14
CA GLY A 102 -9.91 -22.43 -4.44
C GLY A 102 -9.06 -21.57 -5.37
N ALA A 103 -9.42 -21.52 -6.66
CA ALA A 103 -8.69 -20.80 -7.72
C ALA A 103 -8.60 -19.27 -7.51
N LYS A 104 -9.37 -18.70 -6.57
CA LYS A 104 -9.35 -17.25 -6.26
C LYS A 104 -8.16 -16.88 -5.36
N LYS A 105 -7.55 -17.86 -4.68
CA LYS A 105 -6.51 -17.67 -3.68
C LYS A 105 -5.31 -16.84 -4.19
N PRO A 106 -4.73 -17.08 -5.38
CA PRO A 106 -3.59 -16.29 -5.85
C PRO A 106 -3.93 -14.80 -6.03
N TYR A 107 -5.13 -14.50 -6.54
CA TYR A 107 -5.58 -13.13 -6.72
C TYR A 107 -5.89 -12.43 -5.39
N LEU A 108 -6.47 -13.15 -4.42
CA LEU A 108 -6.69 -12.64 -3.06
C LEU A 108 -5.38 -12.34 -2.32
N ILE A 109 -4.31 -13.11 -2.59
CA ILE A 109 -2.98 -12.85 -2.06
C ILE A 109 -2.37 -11.62 -2.74
N PHE A 110 -2.51 -11.50 -4.07
CA PHE A 110 -2.01 -10.38 -4.85
C PHE A 110 -2.66 -9.05 -4.43
N GLY A 111 -3.98 -8.99 -4.33
CA GLY A 111 -4.73 -7.76 -4.01
C GLY A 111 -4.87 -7.48 -2.50
N MET A 112 -4.00 -8.04 -1.67
CA MET A 112 -4.01 -7.81 -0.24
C MET A 112 -3.39 -6.44 0.08
N CYS A 113 -4.18 -5.58 0.73
CA CYS A 113 -3.75 -4.30 1.30
C CYS A 113 -4.44 -4.09 2.65
N ASP A 114 -4.09 -3.03 3.37
CA ASP A 114 -4.62 -2.69 4.69
C ASP A 114 -6.17 -2.66 4.69
N GLU A 115 -6.76 -2.04 3.68
CA GLU A 115 -8.22 -1.87 3.55
C GLU A 115 -8.91 -3.19 3.20
N THR A 116 -8.37 -3.95 2.24
CA THR A 116 -8.85 -5.29 1.89
C THR A 116 -8.74 -6.23 3.10
N PHE A 117 -7.66 -6.11 3.88
CA PHE A 117 -7.42 -6.89 5.09
C PHE A 117 -8.47 -6.57 6.16
N VAL A 118 -8.69 -5.29 6.48
CA VAL A 118 -9.64 -4.87 7.50
C VAL A 118 -11.05 -5.33 7.15
N ILE A 119 -11.50 -5.14 5.90
CA ILE A 119 -12.82 -5.61 5.46
C ILE A 119 -12.91 -7.14 5.55
N ASN A 120 -11.97 -7.87 4.96
CA ASN A 120 -12.04 -9.34 4.96
C ASN A 120 -11.87 -9.95 6.36
N ASN A 121 -11.25 -9.21 7.28
CA ASN A 121 -11.06 -9.63 8.66
C ASN A 121 -12.30 -9.38 9.53
N LEU A 122 -12.94 -8.21 9.38
CA LEU A 122 -14.07 -7.75 10.20
C LEU A 122 -15.46 -8.02 9.59
N ALA A 123 -15.53 -8.36 8.30
CA ALA A 123 -16.81 -8.57 7.64
C ALA A 123 -17.58 -9.77 8.24
N ASN A 124 -18.77 -9.47 8.77
CA ASN A 124 -19.77 -10.48 9.10
C ASN A 124 -20.51 -10.87 7.82
N ILE A 125 -20.00 -11.89 7.14
CA ILE A 125 -20.56 -12.36 5.88
C ILE A 125 -21.84 -13.16 6.17
N PRO A 126 -22.99 -12.79 5.59
CA PRO A 126 -24.22 -13.56 5.73
C PRO A 126 -24.02 -15.01 5.28
N LYS A 127 -24.60 -15.98 6.02
CA LYS A 127 -24.44 -17.43 5.75
C LYS A 127 -24.86 -17.86 4.33
N ASN A 128 -25.64 -17.03 3.64
CA ASN A 128 -26.12 -17.30 2.28
C ASN A 128 -25.13 -16.86 1.18
N ILE A 129 -24.03 -16.21 1.53
CA ILE A 129 -23.05 -15.67 0.59
C ILE A 129 -21.74 -16.47 0.68
N ASP A 130 -21.21 -16.89 -0.47
CA ASP A 130 -19.90 -17.52 -0.53
C ASP A 130 -18.81 -16.54 -0.09
N ARG A 131 -18.09 -16.92 0.97
CA ARG A 131 -17.03 -16.09 1.56
C ARG A 131 -15.91 -15.78 0.58
N GLY A 132 -15.55 -16.72 -0.29
CA GLY A 132 -14.51 -16.51 -1.30
C GLY A 132 -14.92 -15.52 -2.37
N LEU A 133 -16.19 -15.52 -2.78
CA LEU A 133 -16.76 -14.54 -3.72
C LEU A 133 -16.85 -13.15 -3.11
N PHE A 134 -17.27 -13.04 -1.85
CA PHE A 134 -17.27 -11.75 -1.15
C PHE A 134 -15.87 -11.13 -1.12
N MET A 135 -14.86 -11.89 -0.66
CA MET A 135 -13.47 -11.42 -0.58
C MET A 135 -12.91 -11.06 -1.98
N PHE A 136 -13.29 -11.84 -2.99
CA PHE A 136 -12.90 -11.58 -4.37
C PHE A 136 -13.44 -10.24 -4.86
N TYR A 137 -14.72 -9.96 -4.66
CA TYR A 137 -15.32 -8.70 -5.08
C TYR A 137 -14.77 -7.48 -4.32
N VAL A 138 -14.50 -7.61 -3.02
CA VAL A 138 -13.80 -6.55 -2.26
C VAL A 138 -12.45 -6.25 -2.91
N THR A 139 -11.67 -7.28 -3.23
CA THR A 139 -10.34 -7.14 -3.84
C THR A 139 -10.42 -6.50 -5.23
N VAL A 140 -11.35 -6.98 -6.08
CA VAL A 140 -11.57 -6.42 -7.42
C VAL A 140 -12.00 -4.96 -7.37
N LEU A 141 -12.92 -4.61 -6.47
CA LEU A 141 -13.39 -3.24 -6.31
C LEU A 141 -12.24 -2.32 -5.89
N ASN A 142 -11.44 -2.74 -4.90
CA ASN A 142 -10.29 -1.96 -4.45
C ASN A 142 -9.25 -1.77 -5.57
N GLN A 143 -8.92 -2.83 -6.31
CA GLN A 143 -8.02 -2.70 -7.47
C GLN A 143 -8.59 -1.78 -8.55
N PHE A 144 -9.89 -1.90 -8.84
CA PHE A 144 -10.56 -1.04 -9.80
C PHE A 144 -10.53 0.43 -9.38
N TYR A 145 -10.76 0.73 -8.10
CA TYR A 145 -10.71 2.11 -7.59
C TYR A 145 -9.31 2.70 -7.69
N TRP A 146 -8.29 1.91 -7.37
CA TRP A 146 -6.88 2.32 -7.52
C TRP A 146 -6.52 2.61 -8.97
N PHE A 147 -6.84 1.68 -9.87
CA PHE A 147 -6.61 1.83 -11.30
C PHE A 147 -7.38 3.02 -11.89
N PHE A 148 -8.64 3.19 -11.48
CA PHE A 148 -9.49 4.29 -11.93
C PHE A 148 -8.92 5.65 -11.51
N GLY A 149 -8.57 5.81 -10.23
CA GLY A 149 -7.92 7.02 -9.71
C GLY A 149 -6.60 7.30 -10.44
N THR A 150 -5.76 6.29 -10.61
CA THR A 150 -4.47 6.40 -11.30
C THR A 150 -4.63 6.80 -12.76
N THR A 151 -5.58 6.19 -13.46
CA THR A 151 -5.87 6.51 -14.87
C THR A 151 -6.31 7.96 -14.99
N ILE A 152 -7.26 8.39 -14.15
CA ILE A 152 -7.71 9.78 -14.10
C ILE A 152 -6.53 10.72 -13.84
N GLY A 153 -5.77 10.51 -12.77
CA GLY A 153 -4.61 11.35 -12.45
C GLY A 153 -3.59 11.43 -13.57
N SER A 154 -3.27 10.30 -14.20
CA SER A 154 -2.29 10.26 -15.28
C SER A 154 -2.75 10.99 -16.55
N LEU A 155 -4.05 10.93 -16.88
CA LEU A 155 -4.63 11.67 -18.01
C LEU A 155 -4.75 13.16 -17.70
N PHE A 156 -5.15 13.52 -16.47
CA PHE A 156 -5.17 14.91 -16.02
C PHE A 156 -3.77 15.53 -16.02
N GLY A 157 -2.73 14.75 -15.68
CA GLY A 157 -1.33 15.17 -15.78
C GLY A 157 -0.96 15.65 -17.18
N VAL A 158 -1.40 14.94 -18.23
CA VAL A 158 -1.14 15.32 -19.63
C VAL A 158 -1.92 16.57 -20.06
N MET A 159 -3.15 16.71 -19.58
CA MET A 159 -4.04 17.80 -20.00
C MET A 159 -3.68 19.13 -19.34
N ILE A 160 -3.08 19.08 -18.15
CA ILE A 160 -2.78 20.28 -17.38
C ILE A 160 -1.30 20.65 -17.49
N LYS A 161 -1.03 21.75 -18.21
CA LYS A 161 0.26 22.46 -18.16
C LYS A 161 0.36 23.28 -16.87
N PHE A 162 0.39 22.64 -15.71
CA PHE A 162 0.80 23.34 -14.48
C PHE A 162 2.32 23.49 -14.48
N ASP A 163 2.80 24.56 -13.83
CA ASP A 163 4.20 24.63 -13.43
C ASP A 163 4.48 23.41 -12.55
N THR A 164 5.34 22.51 -13.02
CA THR A 164 5.72 21.30 -12.28
C THR A 164 6.56 21.64 -11.04
N LYS A 165 6.93 22.92 -10.84
CA LYS A 165 7.49 23.41 -9.59
C LYS A 165 6.52 23.12 -8.43
N GLY A 166 6.93 22.19 -7.58
CA GLY A 166 6.16 21.74 -6.41
C GLY A 166 5.70 20.30 -6.50
N LEU A 167 5.79 19.64 -7.67
CA LEU A 167 5.51 18.21 -7.75
C LEU A 167 6.56 17.36 -7.02
N ASP A 168 7.79 17.86 -6.89
CA ASP A 168 8.83 17.27 -6.03
C ASP A 168 8.40 17.21 -4.55
N PHE A 169 7.53 18.14 -4.12
CA PHE A 169 6.96 18.14 -2.78
C PHE A 169 5.92 17.05 -2.57
N VAL A 170 5.33 16.47 -3.63
CA VAL A 170 4.32 15.41 -3.50
C VAL A 170 4.90 14.18 -2.79
N MET A 171 6.14 13.81 -3.10
CA MET A 171 6.79 12.69 -2.42
C MET A 171 7.05 13.01 -0.95
N VAL A 172 7.53 14.21 -0.65
CA VAL A 172 7.74 14.68 0.73
C VAL A 172 6.42 14.65 1.49
N ALA A 173 5.35 15.21 0.92
CA ALA A 173 4.01 15.22 1.49
C ALA A 173 3.47 13.79 1.72
N LEU A 174 3.67 12.87 0.78
CA LEU A 174 3.25 11.47 0.92
C LEU A 174 3.94 10.81 2.12
N PHE A 175 5.26 10.93 2.24
CA PHE A 175 5.98 10.36 3.38
C PHE A 175 5.60 11.02 4.70
N VAL A 176 5.36 12.34 4.70
CA VAL A 176 4.86 13.07 5.87
C VAL A 176 3.48 12.57 6.27
N VAL A 177 2.56 12.37 5.32
CA VAL A 177 1.22 11.84 5.60
C VAL A 177 1.29 10.41 6.14
N ILE A 178 2.10 9.53 5.52
CA ILE A 178 2.31 8.15 6.00
C ILE A 178 2.88 8.16 7.42
N PHE A 179 3.85 9.03 7.69
CA PHE A 179 4.43 9.20 9.01
C PHE A 179 3.40 9.71 10.02
N LEU A 180 2.61 10.73 9.68
CA LEU A 180 1.57 11.28 10.55
C LEU A 180 0.47 10.26 10.84
N GLU A 181 0.02 9.50 9.84
CA GLU A 181 -0.93 8.42 10.06
C GLU A 181 -0.39 7.37 11.02
N SER A 182 0.88 6.98 10.85
CA SER A 182 1.55 6.03 11.73
C SER A 182 1.66 6.59 13.15
N TRP A 183 2.08 7.85 13.29
CA TRP A 183 2.18 8.56 14.56
C TRP A 183 0.83 8.60 15.29
N LEU A 184 -0.25 8.97 14.60
CA LEU A 184 -1.59 9.09 15.19
C LEU A 184 -2.19 7.73 15.60
N LYS A 185 -1.83 6.64 14.91
CA LYS A 185 -2.30 5.28 15.21
C LYS A 185 -1.47 4.62 16.33
N GLU A 186 -0.21 5.02 16.52
CA GLU A 186 0.66 4.47 17.55
C GLU A 186 0.25 4.91 18.96
N LYS A 187 0.05 3.95 19.86
CA LYS A 187 -0.12 4.24 21.31
C LYS A 187 1.18 4.72 21.97
N ASN A 188 2.33 4.40 21.36
CA ASN A 188 3.66 4.74 21.85
C ASN A 188 4.56 5.11 20.69
N HIS A 189 5.00 6.36 20.65
CA HIS A 189 5.73 6.94 19.53
C HIS A 189 7.23 6.61 19.50
N ILE A 190 7.72 5.68 20.33
CA ILE A 190 9.13 5.25 20.30
C ILE A 190 9.51 4.73 18.90
N SER A 191 8.62 3.97 18.24
CA SER A 191 8.87 3.45 16.90
C SER A 191 9.01 4.58 15.87
N SER A 192 8.07 5.54 15.88
CA SER A 192 8.16 6.73 15.04
C SER A 192 9.40 7.59 15.32
N LEU A 193 9.80 7.76 16.59
CA LEU A 193 11.00 8.51 16.97
C LEU A 193 12.28 7.84 16.48
N ILE A 194 12.39 6.51 16.60
CA ILE A 194 13.51 5.74 16.05
C ILE A 194 13.55 5.90 14.52
N GLY A 195 12.39 5.85 13.87
CA GLY A 195 12.24 6.08 12.44
C GLY A 195 12.65 7.49 11.98
N LEU A 196 12.66 8.49 12.86
CA LEU A 196 13.11 9.85 12.56
C LEU A 196 14.59 10.06 12.88
N ILE A 197 15.04 9.62 14.06
CA ILE A 197 16.38 9.90 14.57
C ILE A 197 17.45 9.08 13.84
N ILE A 198 17.19 7.79 13.59
CA ILE A 198 18.21 6.90 12.99
C ILE A 198 18.57 7.33 11.55
N PRO A 199 17.61 7.64 10.65
CA PRO A 199 17.96 8.14 9.33
C PRO A 199 18.72 9.46 9.37
N ILE A 200 18.40 10.38 10.29
CA ILE A 200 19.13 11.65 10.46
C ILE A 200 20.58 11.38 10.86
N ILE A 201 20.82 10.50 11.84
CA ILE A 201 22.18 10.13 12.26
C ILE A 201 22.94 9.47 11.11
N CYS A 202 22.33 8.52 10.41
CA CYS A 202 22.96 7.88 9.26
C CYS A 202 23.24 8.86 8.13
N LEU A 203 22.36 9.84 7.90
CA LEU A 203 22.54 10.88 6.87
C LEU A 203 23.76 11.75 7.20
N VAL A 204 23.90 12.17 8.46
CA VAL A 204 25.03 12.98 8.91
C VAL A 204 26.35 12.20 8.83
N LEU A 205 26.34 10.90 9.15
CA LEU A 205 27.55 10.08 9.19
C LEU A 205 27.98 9.50 7.84
N LEU A 206 27.03 9.09 7.00
CA LEU A 206 27.28 8.32 5.77
C LEU A 206 27.00 9.12 4.48
N GLY A 207 26.39 10.29 4.62
CA GLY A 207 26.01 11.15 3.50
C GLY A 207 24.75 10.70 2.76
N PRO A 208 24.26 11.52 1.83
CA PRO A 208 22.96 11.35 1.17
C PRO A 208 22.85 10.10 0.27
N ASN A 209 23.97 9.56 -0.20
CA ASN A 209 23.95 8.45 -1.16
C ASN A 209 23.87 7.06 -0.49
N HIS A 210 24.26 6.95 0.78
CA HIS A 210 24.42 5.64 1.43
C HIS A 210 23.64 5.49 2.74
N PHE A 211 22.89 6.50 3.18
CA PHE A 211 22.24 6.46 4.49
C PHE A 211 20.99 5.56 4.57
N ILE A 212 20.28 5.35 3.46
CA ILE A 212 18.98 4.66 3.46
C ILE A 212 19.12 3.20 3.93
N LEU A 213 20.02 2.42 3.33
CA LEU A 213 20.13 0.99 3.65
C LEU A 213 20.60 0.74 5.10
N PRO A 214 21.67 1.40 5.60
CA PRO A 214 22.11 1.25 6.99
C PRO A 214 21.07 1.74 8.02
N SER A 215 20.38 2.85 7.76
CA SER A 215 19.34 3.34 8.65
C SER A 215 18.19 2.34 8.78
N MET A 216 17.75 1.78 7.65
CA MET A 216 16.73 0.75 7.61
C MET A 216 17.12 -0.52 8.41
N VAL A 217 18.34 -1.03 8.22
CA VAL A 217 18.85 -2.20 8.98
C VAL A 217 18.90 -1.90 10.48
N LEU A 218 19.43 -0.74 10.86
CA LEU A 218 19.52 -0.32 12.27
C LEU A 218 18.14 -0.18 12.91
N ILE A 219 17.17 0.42 12.21
CA ILE A 219 15.79 0.53 12.69
C ILE A 219 15.20 -0.86 12.95
N VAL A 220 15.34 -1.81 12.02
CA VAL A 220 14.81 -3.17 12.20
C VAL A 220 15.47 -3.87 13.40
N ILE A 221 16.79 -3.76 13.55
CA ILE A 221 17.51 -4.36 14.69
C ILE A 221 17.02 -3.76 16.00
N LEU A 222 16.96 -2.43 16.10
CA LEU A 222 16.53 -1.72 17.30
C LEU A 222 15.08 -2.06 17.67
N LEU A 223 14.16 -2.01 16.71
CA LEU A 223 12.76 -2.35 16.95
C LEU A 223 12.59 -3.83 17.32
N SER A 224 13.38 -4.74 16.74
CA SER A 224 13.35 -6.17 17.09
C SER A 224 13.85 -6.41 18.52
N LEU A 225 14.90 -5.72 18.96
CA LEU A 225 15.39 -5.78 20.34
C LEU A 225 14.39 -5.18 21.34
N LEU A 226 13.76 -4.06 20.96
CA LEU A 226 12.75 -3.39 21.77
C LEU A 226 11.38 -4.10 21.76
N ARG A 227 11.17 -5.10 20.89
CA ARG A 227 9.94 -5.90 20.84
C ARG A 227 9.58 -6.52 22.20
N GLY A 228 10.59 -7.01 22.94
CA GLY A 228 10.40 -7.56 24.28
C GLY A 228 9.97 -6.51 25.31
N TYR A 229 10.39 -5.26 25.12
CA TYR A 229 9.96 -4.12 25.94
C TYR A 229 8.52 -3.69 25.62
N PHE A 230 8.14 -3.65 24.33
CA PHE A 230 6.77 -3.35 23.90
C PHE A 230 5.75 -4.41 24.33
N ALA A 231 6.13 -5.70 24.25
CA ALA A 231 5.27 -6.81 24.69
C ALA A 231 4.97 -6.77 26.21
N ARG A 232 5.93 -6.33 27.03
CA ARG A 232 5.78 -6.24 28.49
C ARG A 232 4.88 -5.09 28.94
N LYS A 233 4.78 -4.01 28.18
CA LYS A 233 3.92 -2.85 28.51
C LYS A 233 2.49 -2.96 27.96
N GLY A 234 2.11 -4.06 27.31
CA GLY A 234 0.78 -4.21 26.70
C GLY A 234 0.53 -3.21 25.55
N VAL A 235 1.60 -2.83 24.85
CA VAL A 235 1.60 -1.78 23.81
C VAL A 235 1.48 -2.39 22.39
N ALA A 236 1.47 -3.72 22.28
CA ALA A 236 1.22 -4.42 21.03
C ALA A 236 -0.26 -4.39 20.62
#